data_AF-A0A9D7P495-F1
#
_entry.id   AF-A0A9D7P495-F1
#
_cell.length_a   1.000
_cell.length_b   1.000
_cell.length_c   1.000
_cell.angle_alpha   90.00
_cell.angle_beta   90.00
_cell.angle_gamma   90.00
#
_symmetry.space_group_name_H-M   'P 1'
#
loop_
_entity.id
_entity.type
_entity.pdbx_description
1 polymer ?
#
loop_
_entity_poly.entity_id
_entity_poly.type
_entity_poly.pdbx_seq_one_letter_code
_entity_poly.pdbx_strand_id
1 'polypeptide(L)'
;MSISRVAVIVLTGMMLTAPVHAQGVRRNRVYAPAVVSESSTQDVKELGDAASQSRANLIAASQTYKESLERLLTLQKNDEVRATSQVEKNRKLLENGLIAKKQLEESVQNLAGIAVKTRDTEKQIESIDQLIAEVHTAEQLAKMPVIQPGVFRSYGMLIRYVGSSRWAMSDLTKVDAFFRLKFSKPLPISAFGQTETHNRLGFDHRDAVDVAIHPDSFEGQELIGYLQTQGISFIAIRGAIPGSATGAHIHIGPPSRKSS
;
A
#
# COMPACT_ATOMS: atom_id res chain seq x y z
N MET A 1 -26.71 -7.83 46.40
CA MET A 1 -25.83 -7.82 47.60
C MET A 1 -24.43 -8.15 47.07
N SER A 2 -23.38 -7.36 47.19
CA SER A 2 -22.99 -6.39 48.21
C SER A 2 -22.21 -5.24 47.57
N ILE A 3 -22.35 -4.07 48.17
CA ILE A 3 -21.63 -2.83 47.91
C ILE A 3 -20.32 -2.88 48.70
N SER A 4 -19.20 -2.40 48.13
CA SER A 4 -18.07 -1.91 48.93
C SER A 4 -17.55 -0.59 48.36
N ARG A 5 -17.65 0.42 49.22
CA ARG A 5 -17.15 1.80 49.10
C ARG A 5 -15.76 1.92 49.76
N VAL A 6 -15.18 3.12 49.61
CA VAL A 6 -14.15 3.79 50.45
C VAL A 6 -12.72 3.47 49.98
N ALA A 7 -11.79 4.42 49.76
CA ALA A 7 -11.51 5.64 50.52
C ALA A 7 -11.02 6.83 49.67
N VAL A 8 -11.44 8.01 50.10
CA VAL A 8 -10.92 9.33 49.77
C VAL A 8 -9.82 9.67 50.77
N ILE A 9 -8.67 10.17 50.31
CA ILE A 9 -7.73 10.90 51.17
C ILE A 9 -7.53 12.29 50.57
N VAL A 10 -8.06 13.27 51.30
CA VAL A 10 -7.78 14.71 51.19
C VAL A 10 -6.60 14.99 52.11
N LEU A 11 -5.58 15.70 51.62
CA LEU A 11 -4.64 16.39 52.50
C LEU A 11 -4.49 17.84 52.03
N THR A 12 -4.81 18.74 52.96
CA THR A 12 -4.93 20.18 52.82
C THR A 12 -3.82 20.84 53.63
N GLY A 13 -3.33 21.99 53.16
CA GLY A 13 -2.56 22.98 53.95
C GLY A 13 -1.04 22.85 53.77
N MET A 14 -0.26 23.92 53.61
CA MET A 14 -0.44 25.24 54.20
C MET A 14 0.47 26.26 53.47
N MET A 15 -0.05 27.46 53.22
CA MET A 15 0.68 28.61 52.68
C MET A 15 1.63 29.22 53.71
N LEU A 16 2.73 29.81 53.22
CA LEU A 16 3.44 30.91 53.86
C LEU A 16 4.00 31.84 52.77
N THR A 17 3.52 33.08 52.81
CA THR A 17 3.93 34.23 52.00
C THR A 17 4.90 35.11 52.80
N ALA A 18 5.94 35.66 52.16
CA ALA A 18 6.40 37.05 52.36
C ALA A 18 7.56 37.41 51.40
N PRO A 19 7.77 38.71 51.10
CA PRO A 19 8.40 39.21 49.86
C PRO A 19 9.82 39.77 50.08
N VAL A 20 10.49 40.22 49.01
CA VAL A 20 11.21 41.52 48.94
C VAL A 20 11.72 41.77 47.52
N HIS A 21 11.58 43.02 47.09
CA HIS A 21 12.01 43.59 45.82
C HIS A 21 13.53 43.74 45.70
N ALA A 22 14.08 43.54 44.49
CA ALA A 22 15.25 44.29 44.04
C ALA A 22 15.22 44.45 42.51
N GLN A 23 15.12 45.70 42.07
CA GLN A 23 15.32 46.13 40.69
C GLN A 23 16.78 45.88 40.28
N GLY A 24 16.97 45.36 39.06
CA GLY A 24 18.30 45.15 38.49
C GLY A 24 18.27 45.00 36.97
N VAL A 25 18.28 46.15 36.29
CA VAL A 25 18.88 46.40 34.97
C VAL A 25 18.56 45.40 33.82
N ARG A 26 17.70 45.85 32.90
CA ARG A 26 17.59 45.31 31.54
C ARG A 26 18.94 45.38 30.83
N ARG A 27 19.54 44.23 30.51
CA ARG A 27 20.55 44.12 29.46
C ARG A 27 19.94 43.38 28.28
N ASN A 28 19.81 44.11 27.17
CA ASN A 28 19.45 43.60 25.84
C ASN A 28 20.43 42.49 25.46
N ARG A 29 20.01 41.23 25.53
CA ARG A 29 20.73 40.11 24.93
C ARG A 29 20.23 40.01 23.49
N VAL A 30 21.03 40.56 22.58
CA VAL A 30 20.88 40.33 21.15
C VAL A 30 20.88 38.82 20.93
N TYR A 31 19.76 38.28 20.44
CA TYR A 31 19.65 36.89 20.03
C TYR A 31 20.50 36.73 18.77
N ALA A 32 21.74 36.26 18.93
CA ALA A 32 22.53 35.79 17.81
C ALA A 32 21.79 34.59 17.18
N PRO A 33 21.70 34.49 15.84
CA PRO A 33 21.03 33.37 15.21
C PRO A 33 21.77 32.08 15.57
N ALA A 34 21.03 31.07 15.98
CA ALA A 34 21.57 29.74 16.24
C ALA A 34 22.27 29.23 14.98
N VAL A 35 23.58 29.00 15.08
CA VAL A 35 24.35 28.27 14.09
C VAL A 35 23.80 26.85 14.08
N VAL A 36 23.10 26.50 12.99
CA VAL A 36 22.71 25.11 12.70
C VAL A 36 24.01 24.34 12.50
N SER A 37 24.38 23.55 13.49
CA SER A 37 25.62 22.77 13.51
C SER A 37 25.64 21.72 12.40
N GLU A 38 26.74 21.65 11.65
CA GLU A 38 27.02 20.71 10.55
C GLU A 38 26.84 19.22 10.93
N SER A 39 26.88 18.90 12.22
CA SER A 39 26.56 17.56 12.76
C SER A 39 25.14 17.11 12.44
N SER A 40 24.15 18.00 12.51
CA SER A 40 22.75 17.64 12.21
C SER A 40 22.52 17.29 10.73
N THR A 41 23.34 17.82 9.83
CA THR A 41 23.25 17.54 8.39
C THR A 41 23.94 16.22 8.02
N GLN A 42 25.00 15.84 8.75
CA GLN A 42 25.67 14.55 8.56
C GLN A 42 24.82 13.38 9.10
N ASP A 43 24.22 13.54 10.28
CA ASP A 43 23.35 12.52 10.86
C ASP A 43 22.09 12.29 9.99
N VAL A 44 21.49 13.36 9.45
CA VAL A 44 20.36 13.26 8.51
C VAL A 44 20.75 12.59 7.19
N LYS A 45 21.97 12.85 6.71
CA LYS A 45 22.49 12.20 5.49
C LYS A 45 22.75 10.70 5.73
N GLU A 46 23.37 10.34 6.85
CA GLU A 46 23.64 8.94 7.20
C GLU A 46 22.35 8.13 7.42
N LEU A 47 21.35 8.73 8.09
CA LEU A 47 20.01 8.14 8.21
C LEU A 47 19.31 7.99 6.85
N GLY A 48 19.48 8.96 5.95
CA GLY A 48 18.95 8.89 4.57
C GLY A 48 19.62 7.79 3.73
N ASP A 49 20.94 7.65 3.84
CA ASP A 49 21.72 6.62 3.15
C ASP A 49 21.37 5.22 3.69
N ALA A 50 21.26 5.05 5.01
CA ALA A 50 20.83 3.80 5.65
C ALA A 50 19.39 3.41 5.25
N ALA A 51 18.46 4.37 5.21
CA ALA A 51 17.09 4.14 4.75
C ALA A 51 17.04 3.72 3.28
N SER A 52 17.89 4.30 2.42
CA SER A 52 17.99 3.95 1.00
C SER A 52 18.56 2.54 0.81
N GLN A 53 19.61 2.18 1.56
CA GLN A 53 20.17 0.83 1.53
C GLN A 53 19.16 -0.22 2.01
N SER A 54 18.37 0.10 3.04
CA SER A 54 17.30 -0.79 3.52
C SER A 54 16.24 -1.07 2.45
N ARG A 55 15.85 -0.04 1.67
CA ARG A 55 14.89 -0.19 0.56
C ARG A 55 15.48 -1.00 -0.61
N ALA A 56 16.74 -0.75 -0.97
CA ALA A 56 17.42 -1.53 -2.01
C ALA A 56 17.50 -3.03 -1.65
N ASN A 57 17.88 -3.34 -0.40
CA ASN A 57 17.92 -4.71 0.09
C ASN A 57 16.53 -5.37 0.08
N LEU A 58 15.49 -4.62 0.42
CA LEU A 58 14.11 -5.10 0.33
C LEU A 58 13.70 -5.41 -1.10
N ILE A 59 13.96 -4.51 -2.06
CA ILE A 59 13.64 -4.74 -3.48
C ILE A 59 14.34 -6.01 -3.96
N ALA A 60 15.62 -6.20 -3.64
CA ALA A 60 16.37 -7.40 -4.02
C ALA A 60 15.79 -8.68 -3.40
N ALA A 61 15.40 -8.63 -2.11
CA ALA A 61 14.76 -9.75 -1.43
C ALA A 61 13.38 -10.08 -2.03
N SER A 62 12.58 -9.05 -2.34
CA SER A 62 11.28 -9.18 -3.00
C SER A 62 11.42 -9.79 -4.40
N GLN A 63 12.42 -9.37 -5.18
CA GLN A 63 12.71 -9.95 -6.50
C GLN A 63 13.10 -11.43 -6.38
N THR A 64 13.99 -11.77 -5.45
CA THR A 64 14.38 -13.17 -5.20
C THR A 64 13.16 -14.03 -4.81
N TYR A 65 12.26 -13.49 -3.98
CA TYR A 65 11.04 -14.18 -3.60
C TYR A 65 10.09 -14.33 -4.80
N LYS A 66 9.92 -13.29 -5.63
CA LYS A 66 9.15 -13.36 -6.87
C LYS A 66 9.66 -14.46 -7.80
N GLU A 67 10.96 -14.54 -8.06
CA GLU A 67 11.57 -15.59 -8.89
C GLU A 67 11.30 -17.00 -8.35
N SER A 68 11.20 -17.15 -7.02
CA SER A 68 10.83 -18.43 -6.41
C SER A 68 9.35 -18.79 -6.67
N LEU A 69 8.46 -17.79 -6.63
CA LEU A 69 7.04 -17.97 -6.91
C LEU A 69 6.79 -18.22 -8.41
N GLU A 70 7.52 -17.58 -9.32
CA GLU A 70 7.40 -17.82 -10.77
C GLU A 70 7.80 -19.26 -11.14
N ARG A 71 8.85 -19.79 -10.48
CA ARG A 71 9.22 -21.20 -10.61
C ARG A 71 8.11 -22.12 -10.09
N LEU A 72 7.54 -21.82 -8.92
CA LEU A 72 6.40 -22.56 -8.38
C LEU A 72 5.19 -22.51 -9.32
N LEU A 73 4.86 -21.33 -9.85
CA LEU A 73 3.74 -21.11 -10.74
C LEU A 73 3.87 -21.95 -12.02
N THR A 74 5.10 -22.05 -12.56
CA THR A 74 5.38 -22.89 -13.73
C THR A 74 5.04 -24.36 -13.45
N LEU A 75 5.41 -24.88 -12.28
CA LEU A 75 5.08 -26.25 -11.87
C LEU A 75 3.56 -26.41 -11.69
N GLN A 76 2.90 -25.46 -11.02
CA GLN A 76 1.45 -25.48 -10.81
C GLN A 76 0.66 -25.44 -12.12
N LYS A 77 1.07 -24.62 -13.10
CA LYS A 77 0.45 -24.58 -14.43
C LYS A 77 0.59 -25.91 -15.17
N ASN A 78 1.75 -26.55 -15.07
CA ASN A 78 1.93 -27.89 -15.63
C ASN A 78 1.02 -28.92 -14.93
N ASP A 79 0.82 -28.81 -13.62
CA ASP A 79 -0.07 -29.68 -12.86
C ASP A 79 -1.53 -29.49 -13.26
N GLU A 80 -1.95 -28.24 -13.49
CA GLU A 80 -3.29 -27.88 -13.95
C GLU A 80 -3.60 -28.46 -15.34
N VAL A 81 -2.64 -28.40 -16.26
CA VAL A 81 -2.77 -29.04 -17.59
C VAL A 81 -2.94 -30.56 -17.47
N ARG A 82 -2.17 -31.21 -16.58
CA ARG A 82 -2.29 -32.65 -16.35
C ARG A 82 -3.62 -33.02 -15.70
N ALA A 83 -4.07 -32.25 -14.71
CA ALA A 83 -5.35 -32.45 -14.04
C ALA A 83 -6.54 -32.23 -14.98
N THR A 84 -6.47 -31.20 -15.84
CA THR A 84 -7.47 -30.95 -16.89
C THR A 84 -7.56 -32.14 -17.83
N SER A 85 -6.43 -32.64 -18.31
CA SER A 85 -6.37 -33.83 -19.16
C SER A 85 -6.97 -35.07 -18.48
N GLN A 86 -6.82 -35.20 -17.16
CA GLN A 86 -7.41 -36.30 -16.39
C GLN A 86 -8.93 -36.18 -16.27
N VAL A 87 -9.45 -34.98 -16.05
CA VAL A 87 -10.90 -34.72 -16.04
C VAL A 87 -11.51 -35.06 -17.40
N GLU A 88 -10.87 -34.64 -18.49
CA GLU A 88 -11.32 -34.96 -19.85
C GLU A 88 -11.36 -36.47 -20.12
N LYS A 89 -10.33 -37.21 -19.69
CA LYS A 89 -10.28 -38.68 -19.79
C LYS A 89 -11.40 -39.32 -18.97
N ASN A 90 -11.58 -38.92 -17.70
CA ASN A 90 -12.61 -39.48 -16.83
C ASN A 90 -14.01 -39.21 -17.39
N ARG A 91 -14.25 -38.05 -18.01
CA ARG A 91 -15.54 -37.75 -18.63
C ARG A 91 -15.86 -38.74 -19.75
N LYS A 92 -14.91 -38.98 -20.66
CA LYS A 92 -15.07 -39.97 -21.74
C LYS A 92 -15.27 -41.39 -21.21
N LEU A 93 -14.55 -41.78 -20.16
CA LEU A 93 -14.73 -43.09 -19.55
C LEU A 93 -16.10 -43.24 -18.88
N LEU A 94 -16.62 -42.18 -18.27
CA LEU A 94 -17.96 -42.17 -17.66
C LEU A 94 -19.05 -42.27 -18.74
N GLU A 95 -18.92 -41.54 -19.84
CA GLU A 95 -19.82 -41.62 -20.99
C GLU A 95 -19.90 -43.03 -21.57
N ASN A 96 -18.78 -43.76 -21.55
CA ASN A 96 -18.70 -45.16 -21.96
C ASN A 96 -19.09 -46.17 -20.86
N GLY A 97 -19.50 -45.71 -19.67
CA GLY A 97 -19.87 -46.56 -18.54
C GLY A 97 -18.70 -47.31 -17.87
N LEU A 98 -17.46 -46.91 -18.14
CA LEU A 98 -16.24 -47.60 -17.68
C LEU A 98 -15.77 -47.16 -16.28
N ILE A 99 -16.27 -46.04 -15.77
CA ILE A 99 -15.96 -45.54 -14.42
C ILE A 99 -17.22 -45.09 -13.70
N ALA A 100 -17.16 -44.98 -12.37
CA ALA A 100 -18.24 -44.42 -11.57
C ALA A 100 -18.24 -42.88 -11.65
N LYS A 101 -19.43 -42.26 -11.58
CA LYS A 101 -19.59 -40.80 -11.53
C LYS A 101 -18.71 -40.15 -10.46
N LYS A 102 -18.59 -40.80 -9.30
CA LYS A 102 -17.74 -40.34 -8.18
C LYS A 102 -16.29 -40.11 -8.58
N GLN A 103 -15.72 -40.94 -9.47
CA GLN A 103 -14.33 -40.79 -9.93
C GLN A 103 -14.14 -39.56 -10.83
N LEU A 104 -15.17 -39.16 -11.58
CA LEU A 104 -15.15 -37.89 -12.30
C LEU A 104 -15.27 -36.71 -11.33
N GLU A 105 -16.15 -36.81 -10.33
CA GLU A 105 -16.31 -35.75 -9.32
C GLU A 105 -15.01 -35.53 -8.54
N GLU A 106 -14.29 -36.59 -8.16
CA GLU A 106 -12.98 -36.51 -7.49
C GLU A 106 -11.92 -35.83 -8.36
N SER A 107 -11.85 -36.13 -9.66
CA SER A 107 -10.87 -35.48 -10.55
C SER A 107 -11.20 -34.00 -10.79
N VAL A 108 -12.48 -33.64 -10.84
CA VAL A 108 -12.93 -32.24 -10.92
C VAL A 108 -12.56 -31.48 -9.65
N GLN A 109 -12.78 -32.06 -8.47
CA GLN A 109 -12.39 -31.44 -7.20
C GLN A 109 -10.88 -31.24 -7.10
N ASN A 110 -10.08 -32.22 -7.55
CA ASN A 110 -8.62 -32.08 -7.59
C ASN A 110 -8.18 -30.93 -8.52
N LEU A 111 -8.76 -30.84 -9.73
CA LEU A 111 -8.49 -29.73 -10.64
C LEU A 111 -8.83 -28.37 -10.01
N ALA A 112 -10.00 -28.27 -9.35
CA ALA A 112 -10.40 -27.05 -8.65
C ALA A 112 -9.40 -26.66 -7.54
N GLY A 113 -8.92 -27.63 -6.76
CA GLY A 113 -7.90 -27.40 -5.73
C GLY A 113 -6.55 -26.92 -6.29
N ILE A 114 -6.14 -27.43 -7.44
CA ILE A 114 -4.93 -26.96 -8.14
C ILE A 114 -5.13 -25.54 -8.66
N ALA A 115 -6.24 -25.26 -9.33
CA ALA A 115 -6.54 -23.93 -9.88
C ALA A 115 -6.60 -22.83 -8.80
N VAL A 116 -7.09 -23.15 -7.60
CA VAL A 116 -7.05 -22.22 -6.45
C VAL A 116 -5.60 -21.91 -6.07
N LYS A 117 -4.74 -22.92 -5.92
CA LYS A 117 -3.32 -22.72 -5.59
C LYS A 117 -2.58 -21.92 -6.65
N THR A 118 -2.82 -22.20 -7.94
CA THR A 118 -2.26 -21.43 -9.06
C THR A 118 -2.63 -19.96 -8.92
N ARG A 119 -3.93 -19.67 -8.74
CA ARG A 119 -4.43 -18.30 -8.61
C ARG A 119 -3.88 -17.56 -7.39
N ASP A 120 -3.72 -18.26 -6.27
CA ASP A 120 -3.16 -17.66 -5.05
C ASP A 120 -1.67 -17.31 -5.23
N THR A 121 -0.90 -18.15 -5.93
CA THR A 121 0.48 -17.84 -6.32
C THR A 121 0.54 -16.64 -7.27
N GLU A 122 -0.34 -16.57 -8.27
CA GLU A 122 -0.43 -15.42 -9.19
C GLU A 122 -0.69 -14.11 -8.44
N LYS A 123 -1.66 -14.11 -7.51
CA LYS A 123 -1.93 -12.95 -6.66
C LYS A 123 -0.75 -12.54 -5.78
N GLN A 124 0.04 -13.50 -5.29
CA GLN A 124 1.25 -13.18 -4.51
C GLN A 124 2.30 -12.49 -5.39
N ILE A 125 2.49 -12.95 -6.63
CA ILE A 125 3.41 -12.32 -7.59
C ILE A 125 2.94 -10.89 -7.91
N GLU A 126 1.66 -10.71 -8.25
CA GLU A 126 1.07 -9.39 -8.51
C GLU A 126 1.26 -8.43 -7.33
N SER A 127 1.06 -8.93 -6.10
CA SER A 127 1.25 -8.12 -4.91
C SER A 127 2.71 -7.75 -4.64
N ILE A 128 3.67 -8.60 -5.03
CA ILE A 128 5.11 -8.25 -4.94
C ILE A 128 5.42 -7.15 -5.96
N ASP A 129 4.88 -7.25 -7.16
CA ASP A 129 5.06 -6.24 -8.20
C ASP A 129 4.50 -4.88 -7.77
N GLN A 130 3.34 -4.84 -7.13
CA GLN A 130 2.76 -3.63 -6.52
C GLN A 130 3.70 -3.03 -5.46
N LEU A 131 4.19 -3.86 -4.53
CA LEU A 131 5.10 -3.37 -3.49
C LEU A 131 6.39 -2.77 -4.08
N ILE A 132 7.00 -3.43 -5.07
CA ILE A 132 8.20 -2.91 -5.73
C ILE A 132 7.89 -1.57 -6.41
N ALA A 133 6.73 -1.46 -7.06
CA ALA A 133 6.27 -0.22 -7.67
C ALA A 133 6.10 0.92 -6.66
N GLU A 134 5.49 0.63 -5.51
CA GLU A 134 5.28 1.59 -4.43
C GLU A 134 6.60 2.05 -3.81
N VAL A 135 7.54 1.13 -3.53
CA VAL A 135 8.85 1.49 -2.96
C VAL A 135 9.62 2.39 -3.92
N HIS A 136 9.66 2.05 -5.21
CA HIS A 136 10.29 2.90 -6.23
C HIS A 136 9.62 4.27 -6.33
N THR A 137 8.29 4.30 -6.30
CA THR A 137 7.51 5.54 -6.33
C THR A 137 7.82 6.39 -5.11
N ALA A 138 7.85 5.81 -3.91
CA ALA A 138 8.19 6.51 -2.68
C ALA A 138 9.61 7.08 -2.71
N GLU A 139 10.59 6.37 -3.26
CA GLU A 139 11.96 6.89 -3.45
C GLU A 139 12.02 8.07 -4.42
N GLN A 140 11.29 7.99 -5.54
CA GLN A 140 11.20 9.10 -6.49
C GLN A 140 10.53 10.32 -5.84
N LEU A 141 9.47 10.10 -5.06
CA LEU A 141 8.79 11.16 -4.32
C LEU A 141 9.65 11.77 -3.21
N ALA A 142 10.51 11.00 -2.56
CA ALA A 142 11.43 11.50 -1.54
C ALA A 142 12.53 12.41 -2.11
N LYS A 143 12.91 12.21 -3.38
CA LYS A 143 13.85 13.07 -4.12
C LYS A 143 13.21 14.37 -4.61
N MET A 144 11.88 14.50 -4.52
CA MET A 144 11.16 15.70 -4.93
C MET A 144 11.04 16.71 -3.76
N PRO A 145 10.95 18.02 -4.07
CA PRO A 145 10.66 19.02 -3.05
C PRO A 145 9.35 18.73 -2.31
N VAL A 146 9.32 19.01 -1.00
CA VAL A 146 8.12 18.85 -0.17
C VAL A 146 6.95 19.66 -0.76
N ILE A 147 5.82 19.00 -0.95
CA ILE A 147 4.62 19.56 -1.59
C ILE A 147 3.63 20.00 -0.50
N GLN A 148 3.12 21.23 -0.60
CA GLN A 148 2.03 21.71 0.26
C GLN A 148 0.71 21.01 -0.13
N PRO A 149 -0.20 20.73 0.83
CA PRO A 149 -1.51 20.16 0.51
C PRO A 149 -2.26 20.98 -0.56
N GLY A 150 -2.99 20.28 -1.44
CA GLY A 150 -3.74 20.88 -2.54
C GLY A 150 -2.93 21.18 -3.80
N VAL A 151 -1.62 20.95 -3.81
CA VAL A 151 -0.79 21.18 -5.00
C VAL A 151 -0.70 19.92 -5.87
N PHE A 152 -1.14 20.05 -7.11
CA PHE A 152 -0.96 19.06 -8.17
C PHE A 152 0.41 19.20 -8.82
N ARG A 153 1.15 18.09 -8.99
CA ARG A 153 2.39 18.09 -9.77
C ARG A 153 2.48 16.89 -10.69
N SER A 154 2.87 17.14 -11.93
CA SER A 154 3.17 16.13 -12.95
C SER A 154 4.66 16.19 -13.27
N TYR A 155 5.38 15.10 -13.06
CA TYR A 155 6.81 14.95 -13.28
C TYR A 155 7.07 13.70 -14.11
N GLY A 156 7.35 13.85 -15.40
CA GLY A 156 7.71 12.71 -16.27
C GLY A 156 6.70 11.55 -16.14
N MET A 157 7.11 10.46 -15.49
CA MET A 157 6.28 9.26 -15.29
C MET A 157 5.28 9.32 -14.12
N LEU A 158 5.38 10.31 -13.22
CA LEU A 158 4.55 10.40 -12.02
C LEU A 158 3.67 11.64 -11.99
N ILE A 159 2.43 11.47 -11.53
CA ILE A 159 1.53 12.55 -11.13
C ILE A 159 1.24 12.36 -9.65
N ARG A 160 1.40 13.40 -8.83
CA ARG A 160 1.07 13.34 -7.41
C ARG A 160 0.13 14.48 -7.03
N TYR A 161 -0.85 14.14 -6.22
CA TYR A 161 -1.70 15.09 -5.54
C TYR A 161 -1.79 14.73 -4.06
N VAL A 162 -1.43 15.69 -3.21
CA VAL A 162 -1.62 15.58 -1.75
C VAL A 162 -2.96 16.21 -1.42
N GLY A 163 -3.95 15.36 -1.17
CA GLY A 163 -5.32 15.76 -0.88
C GLY A 163 -5.46 16.52 0.44
N SER A 164 -6.50 17.35 0.52
CA SER A 164 -6.90 18.08 1.73
C SER A 164 -7.89 17.32 2.61
N SER A 165 -8.53 16.27 2.08
CA SER A 165 -9.51 15.44 2.78
C SER A 165 -8.83 14.24 3.44
N ARG A 166 -9.39 13.80 4.58
CA ARG A 166 -9.04 12.48 5.14
C ARG A 166 -9.67 11.41 4.24
N TRP A 167 -8.81 10.59 3.64
CA TRP A 167 -9.22 9.39 2.92
C TRP A 167 -9.50 8.24 3.90
N ALA A 168 -10.57 7.50 3.65
CA ALA A 168 -10.85 6.22 4.29
C ALA A 168 -11.34 5.20 3.25
N MET A 169 -11.12 3.91 3.49
CA MET A 169 -11.55 2.84 2.57
C MET A 169 -13.06 2.84 2.28
N SER A 170 -13.88 3.36 3.19
CA SER A 170 -15.31 3.56 2.96
C SER A 170 -15.62 4.54 1.82
N ASP A 171 -14.74 5.50 1.56
CA ASP A 171 -14.90 6.49 0.49
C ASP A 171 -14.69 5.87 -0.91
N LEU A 172 -14.07 4.70 -1.00
CA LEU A 172 -13.93 3.97 -2.26
C LEU A 172 -15.28 3.68 -2.91
N THR A 173 -16.33 3.48 -2.12
CA THR A 173 -17.70 3.29 -2.63
C THR A 173 -18.18 4.48 -3.44
N LYS A 174 -17.78 5.70 -3.08
CA LYS A 174 -18.12 6.94 -3.80
C LYS A 174 -17.30 7.05 -5.10
N VAL A 175 -16.03 6.65 -5.06
CA VAL A 175 -15.16 6.62 -6.24
C VAL A 175 -15.68 5.62 -7.28
N ASP A 176 -16.04 4.41 -6.85
CA ASP A 176 -16.64 3.38 -7.71
C ASP A 176 -18.00 3.83 -8.26
N ALA A 177 -18.85 4.46 -7.43
CA ALA A 177 -20.13 4.99 -7.87
C ALA A 177 -19.98 6.09 -8.93
N PHE A 178 -19.04 7.03 -8.75
CA PHE A 178 -18.69 8.03 -9.76
C PHE A 178 -18.29 7.36 -11.08
N PHE A 179 -17.39 6.38 -11.00
CA PHE A 179 -16.85 5.72 -12.18
C PHE A 179 -17.94 4.96 -12.96
N ARG A 180 -18.82 4.24 -12.24
CA ARG A 180 -19.98 3.56 -12.83
C ARG A 180 -20.96 4.52 -13.47
N LEU A 181 -21.26 5.64 -12.80
CA LEU A 181 -22.18 6.64 -13.34
C LEU A 181 -21.63 7.27 -14.64
N LYS A 182 -20.31 7.47 -14.72
CA LYS A 182 -19.67 8.10 -15.87
C LYS A 182 -19.43 7.13 -17.04
N PHE A 183 -19.05 5.89 -16.75
CA PHE A 183 -18.54 4.94 -17.76
C PHE A 183 -19.36 3.65 -17.88
N SER A 184 -20.43 3.49 -17.09
CA SER A 184 -21.29 2.30 -17.09
C SER A 184 -20.55 0.99 -16.82
N LYS A 185 -19.42 1.06 -16.10
CA LYS A 185 -18.58 -0.09 -15.75
C LYS A 185 -17.97 0.10 -14.36
N PRO A 186 -17.63 -0.99 -13.64
CA PRO A 186 -16.98 -0.89 -12.33
C PRO A 186 -15.61 -0.21 -12.42
N LEU A 187 -15.16 0.40 -11.32
CA LEU A 187 -13.79 0.84 -11.18
C LEU A 187 -12.85 -0.39 -11.31
N PRO A 188 -11.87 -0.37 -12.23
CA PRO A 188 -10.98 -1.51 -12.46
C PRO A 188 -9.90 -1.55 -11.36
N ILE A 189 -10.28 -2.00 -10.18
CA ILE A 189 -9.37 -2.18 -9.04
C ILE A 189 -8.39 -3.32 -9.35
N SER A 190 -7.10 -3.02 -9.29
CA SER A 190 -6.00 -4.00 -9.45
C SER A 190 -5.38 -4.42 -8.13
N ALA A 191 -5.44 -3.57 -7.11
CA ALA A 191 -4.96 -3.87 -5.76
C ALA A 191 -5.96 -3.33 -4.75
N PHE A 192 -6.33 -4.13 -3.76
CA PHE A 192 -7.23 -3.70 -2.70
C PHE A 192 -6.56 -3.88 -1.34
N GLY A 193 -6.10 -2.76 -0.77
CA GLY A 193 -5.62 -2.70 0.61
C GLY A 193 -4.45 -3.65 0.93
N GLN A 194 -4.43 -4.09 2.19
CA GLN A 194 -3.39 -4.94 2.75
C GLN A 194 -3.38 -6.36 2.14
N THR A 195 -2.21 -6.83 1.76
CA THR A 195 -2.01 -8.22 1.29
C THR A 195 -1.08 -9.01 2.22
N GLU A 196 -1.01 -10.33 2.03
CA GLU A 196 -0.07 -11.18 2.77
C GLU A 196 1.39 -10.86 2.47
N THR A 197 1.69 -10.41 1.24
CA THR A 197 3.02 -9.91 0.87
C THR A 197 3.39 -8.68 1.70
N HIS A 198 2.45 -7.75 1.87
CA HIS A 198 2.65 -6.58 2.75
C HIS A 198 2.90 -7.00 4.20
N ASN A 199 2.13 -7.97 4.74
CA ASN A 199 2.33 -8.50 6.09
C ASN A 199 3.74 -9.07 6.26
N ARG A 200 4.17 -9.94 5.34
CA ARG A 200 5.46 -10.62 5.40
C ARG A 200 6.65 -9.67 5.31
N LEU A 201 6.51 -8.59 4.56
CA LEU A 201 7.57 -7.61 4.32
C LEU A 201 7.50 -6.42 5.29
N GLY A 202 6.49 -6.39 6.16
CA GLY A 202 6.31 -5.37 7.19
C GLY A 202 5.89 -4.02 6.61
N PHE A 203 4.91 -4.02 5.71
CA PHE A 203 4.28 -2.81 5.17
C PHE A 203 2.81 -2.73 5.54
N ASP A 204 2.31 -1.52 5.74
CA ASP A 204 0.92 -1.19 5.97
C ASP A 204 0.36 -0.43 4.76
N HIS A 205 -0.54 -1.10 4.05
CA HIS A 205 -1.29 -0.64 2.88
C HIS A 205 -2.80 -0.71 3.14
N ARG A 206 -3.26 -0.77 4.40
CA ARG A 206 -4.70 -0.96 4.70
C ARG A 206 -5.60 0.14 4.14
N ASP A 207 -5.07 1.34 3.97
CA ASP A 207 -5.84 2.53 3.61
C ASP A 207 -5.63 2.97 2.16
N ALA A 208 -5.23 2.09 1.23
CA ALA A 208 -5.07 2.50 -0.17
C ALA A 208 -5.46 1.41 -1.17
N VAL A 209 -5.66 1.80 -2.42
CA VAL A 209 -6.17 0.97 -3.52
C VAL A 209 -5.47 1.37 -4.81
N ASP A 210 -5.06 0.40 -5.63
CA ASP A 210 -4.60 0.67 -7.00
C ASP A 210 -5.69 0.37 -8.00
N VAL A 211 -5.79 1.22 -9.02
CA VAL A 211 -6.69 1.02 -10.16
C VAL A 211 -5.90 0.92 -11.46
N ALA A 212 -6.21 -0.10 -12.26
CA ALA A 212 -5.58 -0.36 -13.56
C ALA A 212 -6.16 0.56 -14.65
N ILE A 213 -5.96 1.87 -14.49
CA ILE A 213 -6.31 2.90 -15.46
C ILE A 213 -5.06 3.67 -15.83
N HIS A 214 -4.82 3.83 -17.13
CA HIS A 214 -3.74 4.67 -17.60
C HIS A 214 -4.04 6.15 -17.28
N PRO A 215 -3.14 6.88 -16.59
CA PRO A 215 -3.40 8.25 -16.14
C PRO A 215 -3.78 9.22 -17.27
N ASP A 216 -3.16 9.09 -18.43
CA ASP A 216 -3.42 9.97 -19.58
C ASP A 216 -4.58 9.50 -20.48
N SER A 217 -5.26 8.39 -20.14
CA SER A 217 -6.50 8.00 -20.83
C SER A 217 -7.65 8.92 -20.44
N PHE A 218 -8.71 8.97 -21.25
CA PHE A 218 -9.91 9.76 -20.92
C PHE A 218 -10.49 9.37 -19.55
N GLU A 219 -10.58 8.08 -19.26
CA GLU A 219 -11.05 7.56 -17.97
C GLU A 219 -10.12 7.94 -16.82
N GLY A 220 -8.80 7.90 -17.06
CA GLY A 220 -7.79 8.28 -16.08
C GLY A 220 -7.85 9.75 -15.73
N GLN A 221 -8.00 10.63 -16.72
CA GLN A 221 -8.11 12.07 -16.52
C GLN A 221 -9.39 12.45 -15.77
N GLU A 222 -10.53 11.84 -16.11
CA GLU A 222 -11.79 12.05 -15.40
C GLU A 222 -11.73 11.56 -13.95
N LEU A 223 -11.11 10.39 -13.70
CA LEU A 223 -10.88 9.89 -12.35
C LEU A 223 -9.95 10.81 -11.55
N ILE A 224 -8.84 11.24 -12.14
CA ILE A 224 -7.91 12.20 -11.51
C ILE A 224 -8.65 13.49 -11.15
N GLY A 225 -9.43 14.05 -12.08
CA GLY A 225 -10.22 15.24 -11.84
C GLY A 225 -11.21 15.04 -10.68
N TYR A 226 -11.92 13.93 -10.65
CA TYR A 226 -12.81 13.59 -9.54
C TYR A 226 -12.04 13.53 -8.20
N LEU A 227 -10.94 12.78 -8.13
CA LEU A 227 -10.13 12.66 -6.91
C LEU A 227 -9.61 14.01 -6.41
N GLN A 228 -9.21 14.90 -7.32
CA GLN A 228 -8.81 16.28 -6.98
C GLN A 228 -9.98 17.07 -6.38
N THR A 229 -11.17 17.03 -6.99
CA THR A 229 -12.34 17.76 -6.48
C THR A 229 -12.78 17.26 -5.10
N GLN A 230 -12.61 15.97 -4.82
CA GLN A 230 -12.92 15.39 -3.52
C GLN A 230 -11.79 15.58 -2.49
N GLY A 231 -10.66 16.15 -2.89
CA GLY A 231 -9.49 16.32 -2.03
C GLY A 231 -8.85 14.99 -1.62
N ILE A 232 -9.00 13.93 -2.43
CA ILE A 232 -8.46 12.59 -2.16
C ILE A 232 -7.03 12.51 -2.70
N SER A 233 -6.10 12.03 -1.86
CA SER A 233 -4.71 11.85 -2.27
C SER A 233 -4.57 10.72 -3.29
N PHE A 234 -3.70 10.91 -4.28
CA PHE A 234 -3.35 9.87 -5.23
C PHE A 234 -1.95 10.04 -5.79
N ILE A 235 -1.42 8.94 -6.33
CA ILE A 235 -0.21 8.90 -7.14
C ILE A 235 -0.55 8.16 -8.44
N ALA A 236 -0.41 8.83 -9.58
CA ALA A 236 -0.61 8.23 -10.89
C ALA A 236 0.75 7.91 -11.52
N ILE A 237 0.88 6.69 -12.04
CA ILE A 237 2.09 6.17 -12.68
C ILE A 237 1.79 5.95 -14.16
N ARG A 238 2.54 6.60 -15.04
CA ARG A 238 2.29 6.58 -16.50
C ARG A 238 2.90 5.39 -17.24
N GLY A 239 3.72 4.58 -16.60
CA GLY A 239 4.47 3.54 -17.30
C GLY A 239 5.03 2.47 -16.39
N ALA A 240 5.77 1.54 -16.99
CA ALA A 240 6.39 0.44 -16.26
C ALA A 240 7.40 0.96 -15.23
N ILE A 241 7.41 0.34 -14.05
CA ILE A 241 8.39 0.61 -13.01
C ILE A 241 9.48 -0.47 -13.07
N PRO A 242 10.78 -0.10 -13.08
CA PRO A 242 11.86 -1.08 -13.08
C PRO A 242 11.72 -2.12 -11.96
N GLY A 243 11.91 -3.39 -12.31
CA GLY A 243 11.80 -4.49 -11.34
C GLY A 243 10.37 -4.87 -10.95
N SER A 244 9.35 -4.20 -11.50
CA SER A 244 7.93 -4.53 -11.30
C SER A 244 7.25 -4.81 -12.63
N ALA A 245 6.32 -5.77 -12.66
CA ALA A 245 5.44 -6.00 -13.81
C ALA A 245 4.25 -5.04 -13.86
N THR A 246 4.09 -4.11 -12.90
CA THR A 246 3.00 -3.13 -12.94
C THR A 246 3.17 -2.16 -14.10
N GLY A 247 2.13 -2.05 -14.93
CA GLY A 247 2.01 -1.01 -15.93
C GLY A 247 1.48 0.32 -15.36
N ALA A 248 0.97 1.17 -16.24
CA ALA A 248 0.36 2.43 -15.82
C ALA A 248 -0.88 2.19 -14.94
N HIS A 249 -0.96 2.88 -13.80
CA HIS A 249 -2.05 2.75 -12.83
C HIS A 249 -2.17 4.01 -11.97
N ILE A 250 -3.26 4.10 -11.20
CA ILE A 250 -3.48 5.17 -10.22
C ILE A 250 -3.61 4.55 -8.83
N HIS A 251 -2.70 4.90 -7.94
CA HIS A 251 -2.73 4.59 -6.52
C HIS A 251 -3.57 5.64 -5.79
N ILE A 252 -4.63 5.23 -5.09
CA ILE A 252 -5.57 6.09 -4.37
C ILE A 252 -5.38 5.87 -2.87
N GLY A 253 -5.15 6.97 -2.14
CA GLY A 253 -4.88 6.95 -0.71
C GLY A 253 -3.43 7.35 -0.36
N PRO A 254 -3.04 7.23 0.91
CA PRO A 254 -1.65 7.43 1.33
C PRO A 254 -0.76 6.29 0.82
N PRO A 255 0.52 6.59 0.50
CA PRO A 255 1.48 5.54 0.15
C PRO A 255 1.71 4.60 1.34
N SER A 256 2.07 3.35 1.03
CA SER A 256 2.44 2.35 2.04
C SER A 256 3.54 2.82 2.97
N ARG A 257 3.44 2.40 4.23
CA ARG A 257 4.43 2.71 5.28
C ARG A 257 4.98 1.42 5.87
N LYS A 258 6.23 1.45 6.35
CA LYS A 258 6.78 0.36 7.16
C LYS A 258 5.92 0.18 8.41
N SER A 259 5.43 -1.03 8.63
CA SER A 259 4.82 -1.44 9.89
C SER A 259 5.90 -1.43 10.96
N SER A 260 5.69 -0.65 12.03
CA SER A 260 6.52 -0.61 13.23
C SER A 260 6.39 -1.89 14.05
#